data_AF-A0ABD5SDN5-F1
#
_entry.id   AF-A0ABD5SDN5-F1
#
_cell.length_a   1.000
_cell.length_b   1.000
_cell.length_c   1.000
_cell.angle_alpha   90.00
_cell.angle_beta   90.00
_cell.angle_gamma   90.00
#
_symmetry.space_group_name_H-M   'P 1'
#
loop_
_entity.id
_entity.type
_entity.pdbx_description
1 polymer ?
#
loop_
_entity_poly.entity_id
_entity_poly.type
_entity_poly.pdbx_seq_one_letter_code
_entity_poly.pdbx_strand_id
1 'polypeptide(L)' 'SVRLAIALDKNGKLLKVEVVEPSRYSMFNDQALEAVSNAQPFTPPPADLESDPFEFETTLYYDLPL' A
#
# COMPACT_ATOMS: atom_id res chain seq x y z
N SER A 1 5.20 -0.87 12.97
CA SER A 1 4.35 -0.94 11.78
C SER A 1 4.64 0.26 10.89
N VAL A 2 4.16 0.22 9.65
CA VAL A 2 4.13 1.36 8.72
C VAL A 2 2.71 1.42 8.15
N ARG A 3 2.08 2.60 8.14
CA ARG A 3 0.76 2.80 7.52
C ARG A 3 0.93 3.47 6.17
N LEU A 4 0.28 2.91 5.16
CA LEU A 4 0.31 3.36 3.78
C LEU A 4 -1.08 3.78 3.33
N ALA A 5 -1.16 4.85 2.55
CA ALA A 5 -2.31 5.14 1.71
C ALA A 5 -2.00 4.72 0.27
N ILE A 6 -2.93 4.01 -0.37
CA ILE A 6 -2.78 3.40 -1.69
C ILE A 6 -3.96 3.82 -2.56
N ALA A 7 -3.68 4.20 -3.82
CA ALA A 7 -4.67 4.47 -4.84
C ALA A 7 -4.47 3.51 -6.03
N LEU A 8 -5.54 2.80 -6.41
CA LEU A 8 -5.57 1.89 -7.55
C LEU A 8 -6.57 2.37 -8.61
N ASP A 9 -6.29 2.08 -9.88
CA ASP A 9 -7.31 2.20 -10.93
C ASP A 9 -8.28 1.00 -10.91
N LYS A 10 -9.36 1.10 -11.69
CA LYS A 10 -10.35 0.03 -11.85
C LYS A 10 -9.82 -1.32 -12.36
N ASN A 11 -8.60 -1.36 -12.91
CA ASN A 11 -7.95 -2.58 -13.38
C ASN A 11 -6.93 -3.13 -12.36
N GLY A 12 -6.80 -2.51 -11.17
CA GLY A 12 -5.82 -2.89 -10.15
C GLY A 12 -4.40 -2.36 -10.41
N LYS A 13 -4.24 -1.39 -11.31
CA LYS A 13 -2.95 -0.71 -11.49
C LYS A 13 -2.71 0.28 -10.35
N LEU A 14 -1.51 0.24 -9.77
CA LEU A 14 -1.11 1.22 -8.76
C LEU A 14 -0.97 2.62 -9.38
N LEU A 15 -1.72 3.58 -8.85
CA LEU A 15 -1.65 4.99 -9.23
C LEU A 15 -0.78 5.78 -8.26
N LYS A 16 -0.92 5.52 -6.95
CA LYS A 16 -0.17 6.20 -5.90
C LYS A 16 0.03 5.28 -4.70
N VAL A 17 1.16 5.43 -4.02
CA VAL A 17 1.40 4.91 -2.68
C VAL A 17 2.15 5.98 -1.88
N GLU A 18 1.76 6.20 -0.63
CA GLU A 18 2.44 7.11 0.28
C GLU A 18 2.45 6.59 1.72
N VAL A 19 3.51 6.93 2.46
CA VAL A 19 3.59 6.65 3.90
C VAL A 19 2.83 7.74 4.64
N VAL A 20 1.74 7.34 5.30
CA VAL A 20 0.92 8.26 6.14
C VAL A 20 1.31 8.19 7.62
N GLU A 21 1.80 7.03 8.07
CA GLU A 21 2.34 6.87 9.42
C GLU A 21 3.66 6.07 9.35
N PRO A 22 4.82 6.75 9.46
CA PRO A 22 6.10 6.09 9.33
C PRO A 22 6.44 5.29 10.59
N SER A 23 7.17 4.19 10.40
CA SER A 23 7.91 3.55 11.47
C SER A 23 9.09 4.41 11.92
N ARG A 24 9.51 4.23 13.17
CA ARG A 24 10.76 4.81 13.70
C ARG A 24 12.02 4.28 13.00
N TYR A 25 11.92 3.16 12.28
CA TYR A 25 13.01 2.57 11.51
C TYR A 25 12.82 2.88 10.03
N SER A 26 13.70 3.70 9.46
CA SER A 26 13.61 4.12 8.05
C SER A 26 13.57 2.95 7.08
N MET A 27 14.36 1.89 7.36
CA MET A 27 14.41 0.69 6.53
C MET A 27 13.03 0.03 6.33
N PHE A 28 12.13 0.11 7.31
CA PHE A 28 10.78 -0.44 7.17
C PHE A 28 9.89 0.45 6.32
N ASN A 29 10.10 1.77 6.33
CA ASN A 29 9.35 2.68 5.47
C ASN A 29 9.72 2.46 4.00
N ASP A 30 11.01 2.32 3.72
CA ASP A 30 11.52 2.04 2.37
C ASP A 30 11.04 0.67 1.89
N GLN A 31 11.16 -0.35 2.75
CA GLN A 31 10.68 -1.70 2.42
C GLN A 31 9.16 -1.74 2.22
N ALA A 32 8.38 -0.96 2.99
CA ALA A 32 6.92 -0.91 2.83
C ALA A 32 6.52 -0.38 1.44
N LEU A 33 7.20 0.67 0.96
CA LEU A 33 7.00 1.20 -0.38
C LEU A 33 7.41 0.19 -1.46
N GLU A 34 8.54 -0.48 -1.27
CA GLU A 34 9.03 -1.52 -2.17
C GLU A 34 8.07 -2.72 -2.23
N ALA A 35 7.50 -3.14 -1.10
CA ALA A 35 6.55 -4.24 -1.02
C ALA A 35 5.28 -3.96 -1.85
N VAL A 36 4.73 -2.74 -1.76
CA VAL A 36 3.58 -2.33 -2.57
C VAL A 36 3.94 -2.27 -4.06
N SER A 37 5.13 -1.78 -4.39
CA SER A 37 5.61 -1.76 -5.78
C SER A 37 5.74 -3.17 -6.36
N ASN A 38 6.33 -4.10 -5.60
CA ASN A 38 6.57 -5.49 -6.01
C ASN A 38 5.30 -6.34 -6.09
N ALA A 39 4.25 -5.96 -5.37
CA ALA A 39 2.96 -6.64 -5.39
C ALA A 39 2.14 -6.36 -6.68
N GLN A 40 2.61 -5.46 -7.55
CA GLN A 40 1.91 -5.15 -8.79
C GLN A 40 1.93 -6.31 -9.80
N PRO A 41 0.85 -6.48 -10.59
CA PRO A 41 -0.41 -5.75 -10.52
C PRO A 41 -1.32 -6.25 -9.37
N PHE A 42 -2.13 -5.37 -8.81
CA PHE A 42 -3.14 -5.77 -7.83
C PHE A 42 -4.37 -6.36 -8.52
N THR A 43 -5.15 -7.15 -7.79
CA THR A 43 -6.48 -7.54 -8.28
C THR A 43 -7.35 -6.29 -8.45
N PRO A 44 -8.16 -6.19 -9.52
CA PRO A 44 -9.13 -5.13 -9.68
C PRO A 44 -10.02 -4.97 -8.43
N PRO A 45 -10.31 -3.74 -8.00
CA PRO A 45 -11.30 -3.50 -6.96
C PRO A 45 -12.68 -4.10 -7.32
N PRO A 46 -13.47 -4.56 -6.34
CA PRO A 46 -14.86 -4.95 -6.56
C PRO A 46 -15.65 -3.90 -7.37
N ALA A 47 -16.39 -4.37 -8.38
CA ALA A 47 -17.05 -3.49 -9.35
C ALA A 47 -18.23 -2.67 -8.77
N ASP A 48 -18.69 -3.01 -7.58
CA ASP A 48 -19.71 -2.31 -6.80
C ASP A 48 -19.14 -1.10 -6.04
N LEU A 49 -17.81 -0.91 -6.03
CA LEU A 49 -17.17 0.29 -5.50
C LEU A 49 -17.22 1.41 -6.55
N GLU A 50 -17.96 2.48 -6.24
CA GLU A 50 -18.10 3.62 -7.16
C GLU A 50 -16.88 4.57 -7.18
N SER A 51 -15.83 4.32 -6.39
CA SER A 51 -14.64 5.18 -6.36
C SER A 51 -13.59 4.78 -7.41
N ASP A 52 -13.30 5.71 -8.33
CA ASP A 52 -12.17 5.66 -9.25
C ASP A 52 -11.41 7.01 -9.15
N PRO A 53 -10.21 7.05 -8.55
CA PRO A 53 -9.43 5.91 -8.07
C PRO A 53 -10.01 5.25 -6.81
N PHE A 54 -9.75 3.95 -6.66
CA PHE A 54 -10.03 3.24 -5.40
C PHE A 54 -8.91 3.53 -4.40
N GLU A 55 -9.23 4.25 -3.33
CA GLU A 55 -8.29 4.66 -2.31
C GLU A 55 -8.55 3.93 -0.98
N PHE A 56 -7.49 3.42 -0.36
CA PHE A 56 -7.56 2.77 0.94
C PHE A 56 -6.27 2.93 1.74
N GLU A 57 -6.38 2.80 3.06
CA GLU A 57 -5.21 2.69 3.94
C GLU A 57 -4.99 1.26 4.40
N THR A 58 -3.72 0.86 4.53
CA THR A 58 -3.34 -0.42 5.12
C THR A 58 -2.15 -0.26 6.05
N THR A 59 -1.98 -1.19 6.99
CA THR A 59 -0.88 -1.21 7.95
C THR A 59 -0.03 -2.46 7.76
N LEU A 60 1.26 -2.26 7.50
CA LEU A 60 2.25 -3.34 7.46
C LEU A 60 2.88 -3.51 8.84
N TYR A 61 2.86 -4.75 9.33
CA TYR A 61 3.48 -5.15 10.59
C TYR A 61 4.80 -5.88 10.31
N TYR A 62 5.80 -5.61 11.14
CA TYR A 62 7.15 -6.13 10.98
C TYR A 62 7.57 -6.77 12.29
N ASP A 63 8.00 -8.02 12.22
CA ASP A 63 8.66 -8.71 13.31
C ASP A 63 10.16 -8.76 13.03
N LEU A 64 10.95 -8.22 13.95
CA LEU A 64 12.39 -8.40 13.91
C LEU A 64 12.68 -9.80 14.45
N PRO A 65 13.44 -10.64 13.72
CA PRO A 65 13.96 -11.86 14.31
C PRO A 65 14.83 -11.43 15.51
N LEU A 66 14.42 -11.88 16.70
CA LEU A 66 15.15 -11.70 17.96
C LEU A 66 16.45 -12.50 17.95
#